data_AF-A0A368FBT6-F1
#
_entry.id   AF-A0A368FBT6-F1
#
_cell.length_a   1.000
_cell.length_b   1.000
_cell.length_c   1.000
_cell.angle_alpha   90.00
_cell.angle_beta   90.00
_cell.angle_gamma   90.00
#
_symmetry.space_group_name_H-M   'P 1'
#
loop_
_entity.id
_entity.type
_entity.pdbx_description
1 polymer ?
#
loop_
_entity_poly.entity_id
_entity_poly.type
_entity_poly.pdbx_seq_one_letter_code
_entity_poly.pdbx_strand_id
1 'polypeptide(L)'
;MKLITGPQLLRNEILRVSADKTLITNAHLDTEDPDTPSNGVFFLISRPSNGLVVNANDLSKAVYNFSQKDVDDSSVIFMKHPNASGSGGFSFLLSDGVHQIGPEWFSIEGWTSSSPVLQANARLLASPSASTVIGVESLRANIPNSRPEEILYSVSRPPKYGKLLVDSREAEKFSQLDINRNRLVYNNEGTPQKEWTRKDSFHFVLQKNGSDTPIEEEFR
;
A
#
# COMPACT_ATOMS: atom_id res chain seq x y z
N MET A 1 -23.47 37.54 33.07
CA MET A 1 -23.30 36.07 33.00
C MET A 1 -22.35 35.78 31.85
N LYS A 2 -21.24 35.07 32.10
CA LYS A 2 -20.42 34.53 31.00
C LYS A 2 -21.21 33.35 30.43
N LEU A 3 -21.50 33.37 29.14
CA LEU A 3 -22.10 32.21 28.47
C LEU A 3 -21.07 31.10 28.46
N ILE A 4 -21.45 29.91 28.92
CA ILE A 4 -20.62 28.70 28.78
C ILE A 4 -20.81 28.24 27.34
N THR A 5 -19.71 28.08 26.62
CA THR A 5 -19.73 27.60 25.24
C THR A 5 -19.40 26.12 25.19
N GLY A 6 -19.88 25.42 24.17
CA GLY A 6 -19.53 24.02 23.97
C GLY A 6 -18.31 23.88 23.06
N PRO A 7 -17.63 22.71 23.08
CA PRO A 7 -16.46 22.47 22.24
C PRO A 7 -16.85 22.47 20.77
N GLN A 8 -15.93 22.84 19.89
CA GLN A 8 -16.12 22.81 18.44
C GLN A 8 -15.12 21.86 17.80
N LEU A 9 -15.58 21.06 16.84
CA LEU A 9 -14.71 20.21 16.03
C LEU A 9 -14.17 21.02 14.85
N LEU A 10 -12.89 21.38 14.89
CA LEU A 10 -12.22 22.13 13.83
C LEU A 10 -11.72 21.21 12.71
N ARG A 11 -11.35 19.97 13.06
CA ARG A 11 -10.79 19.00 12.10
C ARG A 11 -11.24 17.57 12.38
N ASN A 12 -11.60 16.88 11.31
CA ASN A 12 -11.84 15.44 11.25
C ASN A 12 -11.33 14.91 9.90
N GLU A 13 -10.02 14.83 9.76
CA GLU A 13 -9.33 14.39 8.55
C GLU A 13 -8.97 12.91 8.63
N ILE A 14 -8.96 12.27 7.46
CA ILE A 14 -8.71 10.84 7.33
C ILE A 14 -7.31 10.44 7.81
N LEU A 15 -7.23 9.36 8.58
CA LEU A 15 -5.95 8.77 8.98
C LEU A 15 -5.47 7.77 7.93
N ARG A 16 -4.40 8.13 7.21
CA ARG A 16 -3.75 7.23 6.25
C ARG A 16 -2.69 6.38 6.94
N VAL A 17 -2.89 5.06 6.97
CA VAL A 17 -2.03 4.10 7.68
C VAL A 17 -1.19 3.27 6.71
N SER A 18 0.12 3.50 6.68
CA SER A 18 1.09 2.72 5.89
C SER A 18 1.92 1.74 6.70
N ALA A 19 1.81 1.81 8.03
CA ALA A 19 2.53 0.98 9.00
C ALA A 19 1.55 0.41 10.05
N ASP A 20 2.03 -0.52 10.88
CA ASP A 20 1.23 -1.15 11.94
C ASP A 20 0.79 -0.18 13.04
N LYS A 21 1.52 0.94 13.21
CA LYS A 21 1.28 1.99 14.20
C LYS A 21 1.23 3.34 13.50
N THR A 22 0.26 4.18 13.80
CA THR A 22 0.15 5.53 13.24
C THR A 22 -0.38 6.50 14.30
N LEU A 23 0.25 7.67 14.41
CA LEU A 23 -0.14 8.71 15.37
C LEU A 23 -1.41 9.43 14.93
N ILE A 24 -2.30 9.70 15.87
CA ILE A 24 -3.43 10.61 15.69
C ILE A 24 -3.06 11.95 16.33
N THR A 25 -2.72 12.92 15.48
CA THR A 25 -2.31 14.31 15.84
C THR A 25 -3.35 15.35 15.42
N ASN A 26 -3.11 16.64 15.70
CA ASN A 26 -3.94 17.78 15.24
C ASN A 26 -4.12 17.89 13.72
N ALA A 27 -3.27 17.21 12.94
CA ALA A 27 -3.49 17.04 11.50
C ALA A 27 -4.73 16.18 11.15
N HIS A 28 -5.27 15.43 12.11
CA HIS A 28 -6.43 14.54 11.92
C HIS A 28 -7.63 14.96 12.78
N LEU A 29 -7.42 15.18 14.07
CA LEU A 29 -8.46 15.59 15.01
C LEU A 29 -8.03 16.87 15.72
N ASP A 30 -8.85 17.90 15.64
CA ASP A 30 -8.55 19.20 16.25
C ASP A 30 -9.83 19.86 16.74
N THR A 31 -9.79 20.44 17.94
CA THR A 31 -10.96 21.01 18.61
C THR A 31 -10.60 22.32 19.29
N GLU A 32 -11.60 23.16 19.48
CA GLU A 32 -11.46 24.42 20.20
C GLU A 32 -12.63 24.61 21.17
N ASP A 33 -12.31 25.05 22.38
CA ASP A 33 -13.26 25.45 23.40
C ASP A 33 -12.68 26.66 24.16
N PRO A 34 -13.32 27.85 24.08
CA PRO A 34 -12.83 29.07 24.71
C PRO A 34 -12.82 29.05 26.25
N ASP A 35 -13.60 28.17 26.89
CA ASP A 35 -13.72 28.09 28.33
C ASP A 35 -13.33 26.74 28.95
N THR A 36 -13.04 25.73 28.13
CA THR A 36 -12.49 24.44 28.55
C THR A 36 -11.06 24.23 28.03
N PRO A 37 -10.05 23.99 28.90
CA PRO A 37 -8.69 23.67 28.44
C PRO A 37 -8.64 22.32 27.72
N SER A 38 -7.60 22.08 26.89
CA SER A 38 -7.55 20.88 26.03
C SER A 38 -7.49 19.54 26.79
N ASN A 39 -7.12 19.53 28.08
CA ASN A 39 -7.19 18.34 28.94
C ASN A 39 -8.59 18.08 29.53
N GLY A 40 -9.54 19.01 29.34
CA GLY A 40 -10.95 18.90 29.73
C GLY A 40 -11.88 18.55 28.58
N VAL A 41 -11.40 18.56 27.33
CA VAL A 41 -12.16 18.19 26.14
C VAL A 41 -11.79 16.77 25.73
N PHE A 42 -12.77 15.86 25.65
CA PHE A 42 -12.57 14.42 25.44
C PHE A 42 -13.26 13.91 24.18
N PHE A 43 -12.55 13.04 23.45
CA PHE A 43 -13.09 12.16 22.43
C PHE A 43 -13.49 10.84 23.09
N LEU A 44 -14.77 10.46 23.04
CA LEU A 44 -15.29 9.18 23.49
C LEU A 44 -15.54 8.30 22.27
N ILE A 45 -14.75 7.25 22.07
CA ILE A 45 -14.74 6.48 20.81
C ILE A 45 -15.43 5.12 20.96
N SER A 46 -16.07 4.66 19.88
CA SER A 46 -16.39 3.24 19.72
C SER A 46 -15.13 2.44 19.38
N ARG A 47 -15.23 1.10 19.47
CA ARG A 47 -14.15 0.23 19.06
C ARG A 47 -13.90 0.39 17.55
N PRO A 48 -12.67 0.70 17.10
CA PRO A 48 -12.36 0.77 15.68
C PRO A 48 -12.63 -0.56 14.97
N SER A 49 -13.13 -0.48 13.74
CA SER A 49 -13.49 -1.66 12.94
C SER A 49 -12.27 -2.42 12.38
N ASN A 50 -11.12 -1.76 12.25
CA ASN A 50 -9.90 -2.28 11.62
C ASN A 50 -8.67 -2.25 12.54
N GLY A 51 -8.84 -1.99 13.83
CA GLY A 51 -7.72 -1.88 14.76
C GLY A 51 -8.14 -1.50 16.17
N LEU A 52 -7.20 -0.87 16.89
CA LEU A 52 -7.40 -0.38 18.24
C LEU A 52 -6.65 0.94 18.43
N VAL A 53 -7.16 1.79 19.33
CA VAL A 53 -6.47 3.01 19.76
C VAL A 53 -5.79 2.73 21.09
N VAL A 54 -4.53 3.14 21.25
CA VAL A 54 -3.73 3.03 22.48
C VAL A 54 -3.11 4.38 22.83
N ASN A 55 -2.72 4.53 24.10
CA ASN A 55 -1.87 5.63 24.52
C ASN A 55 -0.40 5.27 24.31
N ALA A 56 0.43 6.24 23.90
CA ALA A 56 1.86 6.05 23.67
C ALA A 56 2.63 5.53 24.91
N ASN A 57 2.13 5.82 26.12
CA ASN A 57 2.72 5.37 27.38
C ASN A 57 2.38 3.90 27.74
N ASP A 58 1.31 3.33 27.17
CA ASP A 58 0.93 1.93 27.38
C ASP A 58 0.26 1.35 26.13
N LEU A 59 1.10 0.77 25.25
CA LEU A 59 0.65 0.14 24.00
C LEU A 59 -0.08 -1.20 24.22
N SER A 60 -0.13 -1.71 25.45
CA SER A 60 -0.74 -3.02 25.74
C SER A 60 -2.25 -2.93 25.98
N LYS A 61 -2.79 -1.72 26.20
CA LYS A 61 -4.19 -1.51 26.56
C LYS A 61 -4.88 -0.58 25.57
N ALA A 62 -5.97 -1.06 25.00
CA ALA A 62 -6.85 -0.23 24.21
C ALA A 62 -7.49 0.85 25.09
N VAL A 63 -7.58 2.07 24.56
CA VAL A 63 -8.31 3.18 25.15
C VAL A 63 -9.59 3.43 24.37
N TYR A 64 -10.63 3.89 25.07
CA TYR A 64 -11.93 4.24 24.50
C TYR A 64 -12.28 5.72 24.71
N ASN A 65 -11.34 6.47 25.29
CA ASN A 65 -11.37 7.91 25.34
C ASN A 65 -9.94 8.46 25.40
N PHE A 66 -9.78 9.70 24.97
CA PHE A 66 -8.55 10.50 25.07
C PHE A 66 -8.93 11.98 24.99
N SER A 67 -8.10 12.86 25.56
CA SER A 67 -8.37 14.29 25.54
C SER A 67 -7.79 14.98 24.30
N GLN A 68 -8.22 16.21 24.01
CA GLN A 68 -7.56 17.05 23.00
C GLN A 68 -6.07 17.23 23.34
N LYS A 69 -5.73 17.39 24.63
CA LYS A 69 -4.32 17.40 25.08
C LYS A 69 -3.54 16.15 24.68
N ASP A 70 -4.15 14.96 24.73
CA ASP A 70 -3.45 13.73 24.35
C ASP A 70 -3.11 13.73 22.85
N VAL A 71 -3.96 14.33 22.02
CA VAL A 71 -3.73 14.55 20.58
C VAL A 71 -2.64 15.60 20.35
N ASP A 72 -2.70 16.72 21.08
CA ASP A 72 -1.70 17.80 21.05
C ASP A 72 -0.29 17.28 21.39
N ASP A 73 -0.21 16.43 22.42
CA ASP A 73 1.03 15.82 22.91
C ASP A 73 1.46 14.61 22.06
N SER A 74 0.75 14.29 20.97
CA SER A 74 1.03 13.13 20.09
C SER A 74 1.08 11.79 20.85
N SER A 75 0.21 11.63 21.86
CA SER A 75 0.17 10.45 22.72
C SER A 75 -0.92 9.44 22.33
N VAL A 76 -1.69 9.70 21.27
CA VAL A 76 -2.74 8.80 20.76
C VAL A 76 -2.23 8.07 19.52
N ILE A 77 -2.26 6.73 19.55
CA ILE A 77 -1.78 5.88 18.46
C ILE A 77 -2.90 4.94 18.02
N PHE A 78 -3.14 4.89 16.72
CA PHE A 78 -3.89 3.80 16.10
C PHE A 78 -2.96 2.62 15.78
N MET A 79 -3.39 1.42 16.15
CA MET A 79 -2.73 0.16 15.84
C MET A 79 -3.62 -0.70 14.96
N LYS A 80 -3.12 -1.03 13.76
CA LYS A 80 -3.82 -1.87 12.79
C LYS A 80 -3.83 -3.33 13.25
N HIS A 81 -4.95 -4.03 13.06
CA HIS A 81 -4.95 -5.49 13.22
C HIS A 81 -4.18 -6.19 12.08
N PRO A 82 -3.39 -7.26 12.36
CA PRO A 82 -2.54 -7.92 11.36
C PRO A 82 -3.26 -8.37 10.09
N ASN A 83 -4.55 -8.67 10.17
CA ASN A 83 -5.37 -9.19 9.07
C ASN A 83 -6.55 -8.27 8.69
N ALA A 84 -6.62 -7.04 9.20
CA ALA A 84 -7.69 -6.13 8.83
C ALA A 84 -7.44 -5.53 7.44
N SER A 85 -8.53 -5.40 6.67
CA SER A 85 -8.57 -4.49 5.53
C SER A 85 -8.03 -3.14 5.95
N GLY A 86 -7.18 -2.53 5.13
CA GLY A 86 -6.56 -1.25 5.47
C GLY A 86 -7.57 -0.17 5.86
N SER A 87 -8.77 -0.21 5.27
CA SER A 87 -9.85 0.76 5.49
C SER A 87 -10.80 0.38 6.62
N GLY A 88 -11.24 1.38 7.38
CA GLY A 88 -12.14 1.26 8.52
C GLY A 88 -12.31 2.60 9.23
N GLY A 89 -12.51 2.56 10.53
CA GLY A 89 -12.72 3.76 11.33
C GLY A 89 -13.43 3.48 12.64
N PHE A 90 -13.80 4.54 13.34
CA PHE A 90 -14.63 4.48 14.54
C PHE A 90 -15.54 5.70 14.61
N SER A 91 -16.67 5.55 15.29
CA SER A 91 -17.48 6.69 15.70
C SER A 91 -16.94 7.32 16.99
N PHE A 92 -17.13 8.62 17.17
CA PHE A 92 -16.78 9.30 18.41
C PHE A 92 -17.78 10.39 18.81
N LEU A 93 -17.82 10.68 20.11
CA LEU A 93 -18.47 11.85 20.69
C LEU A 93 -17.40 12.81 21.21
N LEU A 94 -17.63 14.11 21.09
CA LEU A 94 -16.78 15.15 21.64
C LEU A 94 -17.49 15.77 22.86
N SER A 95 -16.83 15.86 24.02
CA SER A 95 -17.44 16.40 25.23
C SER A 95 -16.45 17.17 26.11
N ASP A 96 -16.90 18.28 26.67
CA ASP A 96 -16.23 19.06 27.73
C ASP A 96 -16.74 18.69 29.15
N GLY A 97 -17.62 17.67 29.25
CA GLY A 97 -18.31 17.25 30.47
C GLY A 97 -19.65 17.94 30.75
N VAL A 98 -19.99 19.02 30.03
CA VAL A 98 -21.26 19.76 30.14
C VAL A 98 -22.07 19.65 28.83
N HIS A 99 -21.39 19.86 27.72
CA HIS A 99 -21.84 19.77 26.35
C HIS A 99 -21.29 18.51 25.68
N GLN A 100 -22.00 18.06 24.64
CA GLN A 100 -21.59 16.91 23.85
C GLN A 100 -22.00 17.10 22.38
N ILE A 101 -21.11 16.75 21.46
CA ILE A 101 -21.32 16.79 20.01
C ILE A 101 -21.05 15.40 19.41
N GLY A 102 -21.78 15.05 18.35
CA GLY A 102 -21.66 13.80 17.60
C GLY A 102 -22.92 12.91 17.70
N PRO A 103 -22.82 11.62 17.30
CA PRO A 103 -21.60 10.93 16.92
C PRO A 103 -21.07 11.37 15.56
N GLU A 104 -19.76 11.59 15.49
CA GLU A 104 -19.01 11.79 14.25
C GLU A 104 -18.29 10.50 13.85
N TRP A 105 -17.88 10.40 12.59
CA TRP A 105 -17.10 9.25 12.08
C TRP A 105 -15.67 9.66 11.77
N PHE A 106 -14.69 8.96 12.35
CA PHE A 106 -13.27 9.12 12.04
C PHE A 106 -12.83 8.00 11.07
N SER A 107 -12.53 8.38 9.84
CA SER A 107 -12.11 7.45 8.78
C SER A 107 -10.65 7.08 8.90
N ILE A 108 -10.35 5.79 8.72
CA ILE A 108 -8.99 5.25 8.63
C ILE A 108 -8.86 4.53 7.30
N GLU A 109 -7.83 4.85 6.52
CA GLU A 109 -7.55 4.23 5.23
C GLU A 109 -6.15 3.63 5.21
N GLY A 110 -6.05 2.37 4.77
CA GLY A 110 -4.77 1.72 4.61
C GLY A 110 -4.07 2.26 3.38
N TRP A 111 -3.02 3.04 3.61
CA TRP A 111 -2.12 3.48 2.56
C TRP A 111 -1.01 2.46 2.37
N THR A 112 -1.34 1.34 1.75
CA THR A 112 -0.28 0.47 1.24
C THR A 112 0.15 1.10 -0.08
N SER A 113 1.40 1.57 -0.17
CA SER A 113 1.97 1.87 -1.49
C SER A 113 1.76 0.61 -2.36
N SER A 114 0.89 0.71 -3.34
CA SER A 114 0.68 -0.32 -4.36
C SER A 114 1.62 -0.10 -5.54
N SER A 115 2.66 0.72 -5.35
CA SER A 115 3.68 0.95 -6.36
C SER A 115 4.44 -0.36 -6.58
N PRO A 116 4.59 -0.80 -7.85
CA PRO A 116 5.41 -1.96 -8.14
C PRO A 116 6.87 -1.75 -7.75
N VAL A 117 7.55 -2.82 -7.37
CA VAL A 117 8.99 -2.82 -7.10
C VAL A 117 9.62 -3.91 -7.95
N LEU A 118 10.55 -3.52 -8.83
CA LEU A 118 11.36 -4.46 -9.60
C LEU A 118 12.53 -4.94 -8.72
N GLN A 119 12.50 -6.22 -8.37
CA GLN A 119 13.48 -6.86 -7.48
C GLN A 119 14.61 -7.53 -8.26
N ALA A 120 14.36 -7.95 -9.51
CA ALA A 120 15.35 -8.48 -10.42
C ALA A 120 15.03 -8.07 -11.86
N ASN A 121 16.07 -7.65 -12.58
CA ASN A 121 16.07 -7.37 -14.02
C ASN A 121 17.50 -7.63 -14.55
N ALA A 122 17.93 -8.88 -14.41
CA ALA A 122 19.25 -9.33 -14.78
C ALA A 122 19.28 -9.80 -16.23
N ARG A 123 20.43 -9.62 -16.88
CA ARG A 123 20.65 -10.03 -18.27
C ARG A 123 20.40 -11.53 -18.44
N LEU A 124 19.70 -11.90 -19.50
CA LEU A 124 19.52 -13.30 -19.88
C LEU A 124 20.57 -13.75 -20.90
N LEU A 125 21.28 -14.84 -20.60
CA LEU A 125 22.15 -15.50 -21.57
C LEU A 125 21.33 -16.57 -22.32
N ALA A 126 20.92 -16.25 -23.54
CA ALA A 126 20.16 -17.17 -24.39
C ALA A 126 21.03 -17.80 -25.47
N SER A 127 20.90 -19.12 -25.66
CA SER A 127 21.58 -19.81 -26.76
C SER A 127 20.87 -19.51 -28.10
N PRO A 128 21.61 -19.37 -29.22
CA PRO A 128 21.00 -19.23 -30.54
C PRO A 128 20.08 -20.40 -30.87
N SER A 129 18.94 -20.11 -31.51
CA SER A 129 17.98 -21.12 -31.95
C SER A 129 17.45 -22.04 -30.83
N ALA A 130 17.44 -21.55 -29.59
CA ALA A 130 17.00 -22.28 -28.41
C ALA A 130 16.03 -21.46 -27.55
N SER A 131 15.28 -22.19 -26.73
CA SER A 131 14.40 -21.64 -25.71
C SER A 131 15.13 -21.53 -24.37
N THR A 132 15.07 -20.37 -23.73
CA THR A 132 15.69 -20.08 -22.43
C THR A 132 14.62 -19.61 -21.44
N VAL A 133 14.56 -20.23 -20.26
CA VAL A 133 13.61 -19.86 -19.21
C VAL A 133 13.96 -18.49 -18.63
N ILE A 134 12.97 -17.62 -18.48
CA ILE A 134 13.08 -16.37 -17.71
C ILE A 134 12.53 -16.65 -16.31
N GLY A 135 13.43 -16.99 -15.39
CA GLY A 135 13.10 -17.30 -14.00
C GLY A 135 13.21 -16.11 -13.05
N VAL A 136 12.92 -16.35 -11.78
CA VAL A 136 12.90 -15.33 -10.70
C VAL A 136 14.24 -14.64 -10.46
N GLU A 137 15.35 -15.29 -10.84
CA GLU A 137 16.69 -14.69 -10.76
C GLU A 137 16.93 -13.65 -11.86
N SER A 138 16.25 -13.80 -13.00
CA SER A 138 16.37 -12.88 -14.14
C SER A 138 15.36 -11.75 -14.04
N LEU A 139 14.08 -12.06 -13.80
CA LEU A 139 13.02 -11.07 -13.76
C LEU A 139 12.11 -11.34 -12.56
N ARG A 140 12.00 -10.39 -11.64
CA ARG A 140 11.12 -10.52 -10.47
C ARG A 140 10.65 -9.15 -10.02
N ALA A 141 9.37 -9.07 -9.71
CA ALA A 141 8.75 -7.92 -9.12
C ALA A 141 7.86 -8.31 -7.94
N ASN A 142 7.56 -7.30 -7.13
CA ASN A 142 6.62 -7.39 -6.04
C ASN A 142 5.73 -6.15 -6.04
N ILE A 143 4.44 -6.34 -5.82
CA ILE A 143 3.50 -5.26 -5.49
C ILE A 143 2.97 -5.59 -4.10
N PRO A 144 3.17 -4.72 -3.10
CA PRO A 144 2.69 -4.97 -1.74
C PRO A 144 1.21 -5.37 -1.71
N ASN A 145 0.89 -6.40 -0.91
CA ASN A 145 -0.47 -6.96 -0.77
C ASN A 145 -1.12 -7.44 -2.08
N SER A 146 -0.32 -7.86 -3.05
CA SER A 146 -0.82 -8.46 -4.29
C SER A 146 -0.31 -9.90 -4.40
N ARG A 147 -1.18 -10.80 -4.86
CA ARG A 147 -0.78 -12.18 -5.13
C ARG A 147 0.05 -12.24 -6.43
N PRO A 148 0.94 -13.22 -6.59
CA PRO A 148 1.77 -13.32 -7.80
C PRO A 148 0.98 -13.38 -9.13
N GLU A 149 -0.23 -13.94 -9.11
CA GLU A 149 -1.14 -13.98 -10.27
C GLU A 149 -1.78 -12.62 -10.62
N GLU A 150 -1.77 -11.66 -9.69
CA GLU A 150 -2.34 -10.32 -9.85
C GLU A 150 -1.30 -9.30 -10.37
N ILE A 151 -0.01 -9.64 -10.29
CA ILE A 151 1.12 -8.82 -10.74
C ILE A 151 1.40 -9.16 -12.19
N LEU A 152 1.13 -8.22 -13.09
CA LEU A 152 1.13 -8.45 -14.53
C LEU A 152 2.23 -7.65 -15.22
N TYR A 153 2.96 -8.34 -16.10
CA TYR A 153 3.90 -7.79 -17.05
C TYR A 153 3.22 -7.74 -18.41
N SER A 154 2.98 -6.55 -18.94
CA SER A 154 2.43 -6.34 -20.28
C SER A 154 3.55 -5.88 -21.21
N VAL A 155 3.88 -6.66 -22.23
CA VAL A 155 4.93 -6.35 -23.20
C VAL A 155 4.49 -5.16 -24.05
N SER A 156 5.18 -4.02 -23.92
CA SER A 156 4.91 -2.81 -24.71
C SER A 156 5.72 -2.74 -25.98
N ARG A 157 6.91 -3.37 -26.00
CA ARG A 157 7.72 -3.58 -27.20
C ARG A 157 8.25 -5.01 -27.20
N PRO A 158 7.83 -5.88 -28.15
CA PRO A 158 8.29 -7.26 -28.20
C PRO A 158 9.77 -7.36 -28.59
N PRO A 159 10.43 -8.50 -28.28
CA PRO A 159 11.77 -8.77 -28.78
C PRO A 159 11.83 -8.82 -30.30
N LYS A 160 12.99 -8.48 -30.87
CA LYS A 160 13.19 -8.38 -32.32
C LYS A 160 13.61 -9.70 -32.97
N TYR A 161 14.31 -10.55 -32.23
CA TYR A 161 14.98 -11.77 -32.70
C TYR A 161 14.46 -13.04 -32.05
N GLY A 162 13.36 -12.95 -31.32
CA GLY A 162 12.71 -14.08 -30.70
C GLY A 162 11.31 -13.74 -30.24
N LYS A 163 10.74 -14.64 -29.44
CA LYS A 163 9.39 -14.53 -28.91
C LYS A 163 9.35 -14.90 -27.44
N LEU A 164 8.40 -14.30 -26.72
CA LEU A 164 8.09 -14.69 -25.35
C LEU A 164 6.95 -15.71 -25.38
N LEU A 165 7.16 -16.83 -24.69
CA LEU A 165 6.21 -17.93 -24.61
C LEU A 165 5.84 -18.19 -23.15
N VAL A 166 4.55 -18.38 -22.88
CA VAL A 166 4.04 -18.97 -21.64
C VAL A 166 3.38 -20.29 -22.00
N ASP A 167 3.83 -21.40 -21.40
CA ASP A 167 3.36 -22.76 -21.73
C ASP A 167 3.36 -23.03 -23.24
N SER A 168 4.46 -22.66 -23.90
CA SER A 168 4.68 -22.79 -25.36
C SER A 168 3.75 -21.98 -26.26
N ARG A 169 3.00 -21.02 -25.71
CA ARG A 169 2.16 -20.09 -26.49
C ARG A 169 2.72 -18.69 -26.41
N GLU A 170 2.76 -18.01 -27.55
CA GLU A 170 3.20 -16.61 -27.62
C GLU A 170 2.36 -15.73 -26.68
N ALA A 171 3.05 -14.95 -25.86
CA ALA A 171 2.44 -14.18 -24.79
C ALA A 171 2.95 -12.74 -24.78
N GLU A 172 2.02 -11.80 -25.00
CA GLU A 172 2.25 -10.36 -24.80
C GLU A 172 1.99 -9.94 -23.34
N LYS A 173 1.48 -10.86 -22.52
CA LYS A 173 1.19 -10.62 -21.11
C LYS A 173 1.44 -11.87 -20.28
N PHE A 174 2.10 -11.72 -19.15
CA PHE A 174 2.38 -12.80 -18.20
C PHE A 174 2.38 -12.26 -16.76
N SER A 175 2.29 -13.15 -15.79
CA SER A 175 2.23 -12.83 -14.36
C SER A 175 3.52 -13.15 -13.62
N GLN A 176 3.70 -12.59 -12.42
CA GLN A 176 4.77 -13.04 -11.51
C GLN A 176 4.62 -14.53 -11.17
N LEU A 177 3.40 -15.08 -11.15
CA LEU A 177 3.18 -16.52 -10.94
C LEU A 177 3.75 -17.37 -12.08
N ASP A 178 3.68 -16.91 -13.34
CA ASP A 178 4.23 -17.61 -14.49
C ASP A 178 5.76 -17.72 -14.40
N ILE A 179 6.42 -16.63 -14.01
CA ILE A 179 7.86 -16.60 -13.72
C ILE A 179 8.20 -17.52 -12.55
N ASN A 180 7.46 -17.43 -11.44
CA ASN A 180 7.69 -18.25 -10.24
C ASN A 180 7.60 -19.75 -10.54
N ARG A 181 6.79 -20.13 -11.53
CA ARG A 181 6.62 -21.51 -11.98
C ARG A 181 7.50 -21.88 -13.18
N ASN A 182 8.45 -21.02 -13.57
CA ASN A 182 9.33 -21.22 -14.72
C ASN A 182 8.58 -21.48 -16.04
N ARG A 183 7.39 -20.90 -16.21
CA ARG A 183 6.54 -21.07 -17.40
C ARG A 183 6.85 -20.07 -18.51
N LEU A 184 7.52 -18.96 -18.17
CA LEU A 184 7.95 -17.94 -19.13
C LEU A 184 9.28 -18.31 -19.78
N VAL A 185 9.31 -18.29 -21.10
CA VAL A 185 10.47 -18.66 -21.92
C VAL A 185 10.69 -17.60 -23.01
N TYR A 186 11.95 -17.23 -23.22
CA TYR A 186 12.39 -16.55 -24.44
C TYR A 186 12.85 -17.58 -25.47
N ASN A 187 12.15 -17.66 -26.60
CA ASN A 187 12.50 -18.51 -27.73
C ASN A 187 13.25 -17.69 -28.78
N ASN A 188 14.55 -17.95 -28.95
CA ASN A 188 15.38 -17.27 -29.93
C ASN A 188 15.14 -17.85 -31.33
N GLU A 189 14.50 -17.10 -32.23
CA GLU A 189 14.20 -17.50 -33.61
C GLU A 189 15.29 -17.06 -34.60
N GLY A 190 16.41 -16.52 -34.10
CA GLY A 190 17.53 -16.09 -34.91
C GLY A 190 18.20 -17.24 -35.66
N THR A 191 18.73 -16.92 -36.85
CA THR A 191 19.65 -17.79 -37.56
C THR A 191 20.88 -18.08 -36.69
N PRO A 192 21.47 -19.29 -36.75
CA PRO A 192 22.73 -19.59 -36.06
C PRO A 192 23.79 -18.57 -36.47
N GLN A 193 24.31 -17.82 -35.49
CA GLN A 193 25.41 -16.89 -35.73
C GLN A 193 26.71 -17.47 -35.18
N LYS A 194 27.81 -17.12 -35.84
CA LYS A 194 29.17 -17.51 -35.43
C LYS A 194 29.61 -16.87 -34.11
N GLU A 195 28.89 -15.87 -33.60
CA GLU A 195 29.28 -15.11 -32.41
C GLU A 195 28.09 -14.82 -31.48
N TRP A 196 28.35 -14.82 -30.17
CA TRP A 196 27.44 -14.45 -29.08
C TRP A 196 27.18 -12.93 -29.00
N THR A 197 27.09 -12.22 -30.13
CA THR A 197 27.14 -10.74 -30.19
C THR A 197 25.78 -10.07 -30.40
N ARG A 198 24.74 -10.83 -30.76
CA ARG A 198 23.38 -10.28 -30.93
C ARG A 198 22.71 -10.04 -29.59
N LYS A 199 22.34 -8.79 -29.35
CA LYS A 199 21.50 -8.37 -28.22
C LYS A 199 20.05 -8.31 -28.70
N ASP A 200 19.16 -8.74 -27.83
CA ASP A 200 17.73 -8.53 -27.98
C ASP A 200 17.18 -7.98 -26.67
N SER A 201 16.02 -7.35 -26.72
CA SER A 201 15.34 -6.86 -25.53
C SER A 201 13.86 -6.70 -25.78
N PHE A 202 13.09 -6.73 -24.70
CA PHE A 202 11.69 -6.37 -24.73
C PHE A 202 11.41 -5.33 -23.66
N HIS A 203 10.44 -4.46 -23.93
CA HIS A 203 9.96 -3.51 -22.93
C HIS A 203 8.64 -4.01 -22.35
N PHE A 204 8.44 -3.77 -21.07
CA PHE A 204 7.24 -4.17 -20.37
C PHE A 204 6.73 -3.08 -19.43
N VAL A 205 5.43 -3.14 -19.19
CA VAL A 205 4.70 -2.34 -18.22
C VAL A 205 4.32 -3.27 -17.07
N LEU A 206 4.79 -2.94 -15.88
CA LEU A 206 4.47 -3.66 -14.64
C LEU A 206 3.32 -2.98 -13.93
N GLN A 207 2.24 -3.72 -13.69
CA GLN A 207 1.04 -3.20 -13.05
C GLN A 207 0.28 -4.28 -12.28
N LYS A 208 -0.46 -3.86 -11.26
CA LYS A 208 -1.60 -4.63 -10.74
C LYS A 208 -2.78 -4.43 -11.67
N ASN A 209 -3.67 -5.40 -11.78
CA ASN A 209 -4.83 -5.40 -12.68
C ASN A 209 -5.70 -4.10 -12.59
N GLY A 210 -5.30 -3.04 -13.31
CA GLY A 210 -6.04 -1.80 -13.53
C GLY A 210 -5.99 -0.71 -12.46
N SER A 211 -5.18 -0.81 -11.39
CA SER A 211 -5.30 0.11 -10.22
C SER A 211 -4.08 0.95 -9.84
N ASP A 212 -2.89 0.64 -10.36
CA ASP A 212 -1.64 1.19 -9.80
C ASP A 212 -0.85 2.01 -10.85
N THR A 213 -0.04 2.96 -10.39
CA THR A 213 0.92 3.69 -11.23
C THR A 213 1.90 2.67 -11.85
N PRO A 214 1.90 2.48 -13.17
CA PRO A 214 2.72 1.46 -13.80
C PRO A 214 4.20 1.85 -13.77
N ILE A 215 5.08 0.84 -13.82
CA ILE A 215 6.51 1.03 -14.11
C ILE A 215 6.80 0.49 -15.51
N GLU A 216 7.46 1.29 -16.34
CA GLU A 216 7.96 0.87 -17.64
C GLU A 216 9.46 0.55 -17.58
N GLU A 217 9.85 -0.63 -18.05
CA GLU A 217 11.21 -1.13 -17.95
C GLU A 217 11.64 -1.88 -19.23
N GLU A 218 12.94 -2.05 -19.40
CA GLU A 218 13.56 -2.87 -20.45
C GLU A 218 14.20 -4.12 -19.83
N PHE A 219 13.86 -5.30 -20.36
CA PHE A 219 14.56 -6.56 -20.07
C PHE A 219 15.53 -6.90 -21.20
N ARG A 220 16.77 -7.28 -20.86
CA ARG A 220 17.88 -7.47 -21.81
C ARG A 220 18.51 -8.86 -21.77
#